data_AF-A0A917TIS8-F1
#
_entry.id   AF-A0A917TIS8-F1
#
_cell.length_a   1.000
_cell.length_b   1.000
_cell.length_c   1.000
_cell.angle_alpha   90.00
_cell.angle_beta   90.00
_cell.angle_gamma   90.00
#
_symmetry.space_group_name_H-M   'P 1'
#
loop_
_entity.id
_entity.type
_entity.pdbx_description
1 polymer ?
#
loop_
_entity_poly.entity_id
_entity_poly.type
_entity_poly.pdbx_seq_one_letter_code
_entity_poly.pdbx_strand_id
1 'polypeptide(L)'
;MACGQQIENGIVLHNERTAPDDPFSGNKIVGIMDDKDDFINSWDSFNFEKDRPNVDFEEGAIIFAHTTENSCAKDINQLEISDNRLLIDTDQESGPCDDIGYQRTFIIQLDKEKLENVKTVVFENEEFRFVEQ
;
A
#
# COMPACT_ATOMS: atom_id res chain seq x y z
N MET A 1 -2.98 -19.22 8.84
CA MET A 1 -3.99 -18.96 7.79
C MET A 1 -4.09 -17.46 7.72
N ALA A 2 -3.43 -16.82 6.74
CA ALA A 2 -3.37 -15.36 6.67
C ALA A 2 -4.73 -14.82 6.18
N CYS A 3 -5.34 -13.92 6.96
CA CYS A 3 -6.59 -13.24 6.60
C CYS A 3 -6.26 -12.01 5.74
N GLY A 4 -5.92 -12.22 4.47
CA GLY A 4 -5.76 -11.14 3.49
C GLY A 4 -6.81 -11.22 2.40
N GLN A 5 -7.20 -10.07 1.82
CA GLN A 5 -8.02 -10.05 0.61
C GLN A 5 -7.12 -10.37 -0.58
N GLN A 6 -7.37 -11.49 -1.24
CA GLN A 6 -6.65 -11.87 -2.45
C GLN A 6 -7.16 -11.06 -3.64
N ILE A 7 -6.23 -10.43 -4.37
CA ILE A 7 -6.48 -9.66 -5.58
C ILE A 7 -5.59 -10.26 -6.68
N GLU A 8 -5.95 -10.09 -7.94
CA GLU A 8 -5.06 -10.47 -9.03
C GLU A 8 -3.68 -9.79 -8.82
N ASN A 9 -2.60 -10.57 -8.91
CA ASN A 9 -1.22 -10.16 -8.66
C ASN A 9 -0.81 -9.81 -7.22
N GLY A 10 -1.70 -9.86 -6.22
CA GLY A 10 -1.33 -9.50 -4.84
C GLY A 10 -2.29 -9.90 -3.73
N ILE A 11 -1.92 -9.60 -2.50
CA ILE A 11 -2.74 -9.82 -1.30
C ILE A 11 -2.74 -8.55 -0.48
N VAL A 12 -3.92 -7.99 -0.19
CA VAL A 12 -4.05 -6.91 0.80
C VAL A 12 -4.02 -7.56 2.17
N LEU A 13 -2.89 -7.42 2.88
CA LEU A 13 -2.67 -8.00 4.20
C LEU A 13 -3.32 -7.17 5.31
N HIS A 14 -3.34 -5.86 5.15
CA HIS A 14 -3.91 -4.94 6.12
C HIS A 14 -4.39 -3.66 5.45
N ASN A 15 -5.42 -3.04 6.02
CA ASN A 15 -5.82 -1.69 5.68
C ASN A 15 -6.45 -1.03 6.92
N GLU A 16 -6.15 0.25 7.13
CA GLU A 16 -6.61 0.99 8.31
C GLU A 16 -6.57 2.51 8.10
N ARG A 17 -7.45 3.23 8.79
CA ARG A 17 -7.45 4.70 8.85
C ARG A 17 -6.35 5.22 9.75
N THR A 18 -5.11 5.15 9.27
CA THR A 18 -3.94 5.65 9.99
C THR A 18 -2.98 6.36 9.04
N ALA A 19 -2.15 7.22 9.61
CA ALA A 19 -1.13 8.02 8.94
C ALA A 19 0.25 7.68 9.52
N PRO A 20 1.33 7.93 8.77
CA PRO A 20 2.66 7.88 9.37
C PRO A 20 2.77 8.96 10.47
N ASP A 21 3.55 8.66 11.50
CA ASP A 21 3.82 9.55 12.64
C ASP A 21 4.56 10.83 12.20
N ASP A 22 5.19 10.81 11.02
CA ASP A 22 5.81 11.99 10.42
C ASP A 22 4.77 12.88 9.68
N PRO A 23 4.48 14.08 10.18
CA PRO A 23 3.53 15.00 9.56
C PRO A 23 4.01 15.59 8.22
N PHE A 24 5.28 15.38 7.83
CA PHE A 24 5.85 15.90 6.59
C PHE A 24 5.84 14.89 5.43
N SER A 25 5.39 13.65 5.65
CA SER A 25 5.47 12.59 4.65
C SER A 25 4.54 12.79 3.43
N GLY A 26 3.73 13.85 3.39
CA GLY A 26 2.86 14.17 2.26
C GLY A 26 1.54 13.39 2.27
N ASN A 27 0.62 13.73 1.37
CA ASN A 27 -0.75 13.15 1.35
C ASN A 27 -0.83 11.79 0.67
N LYS A 28 0.21 11.41 -0.08
CA LYS A 28 0.32 10.10 -0.74
C LYS A 28 1.76 9.62 -0.71
N ILE A 29 1.96 8.39 -0.27
CA ILE A 29 3.28 7.76 -0.16
C ILE A 29 3.15 6.33 -0.66
N VAL A 30 4.12 5.91 -1.47
CA VAL A 30 4.31 4.51 -1.83
C VAL A 30 5.71 4.09 -1.42
N GLY A 31 5.82 3.13 -0.51
CA GLY A 31 7.08 2.51 -0.11
C GLY A 31 7.04 1.01 -0.39
N ILE A 32 8.13 0.46 -0.93
CA ILE A 32 8.31 -0.99 -1.11
C ILE A 32 9.38 -1.46 -0.12
N MET A 33 9.06 -2.50 0.64
CA MET A 33 9.94 -3.15 1.61
C MET A 33 10.13 -4.60 1.18
N ASP A 34 11.36 -4.96 0.82
CA ASP A 34 11.70 -6.29 0.33
C ASP A 34 12.48 -7.13 1.35
N ASP A 35 12.70 -6.57 2.54
CA ASP A 35 13.21 -7.24 3.72
C ASP A 35 12.38 -6.95 4.97
N LYS A 36 12.62 -7.76 6.00
CA LYS A 36 11.87 -7.74 7.24
C LYS A 36 12.15 -6.52 8.10
N ASP A 37 13.40 -6.06 8.19
CA ASP A 37 13.77 -4.98 9.09
C ASP A 37 13.20 -3.65 8.58
N ASP A 38 13.24 -3.41 7.27
CA ASP A 38 12.62 -2.24 6.63
C ASP A 38 11.09 -2.26 6.78
N PHE A 39 10.46 -3.44 6.67
CA PHE A 39 9.04 -3.60 6.98
C PHE A 39 8.71 -3.25 8.43
N ILE A 40 9.51 -3.73 9.39
CA ILE A 40 9.29 -3.46 10.82
C ILE A 40 9.43 -1.97 11.11
N ASN A 41 10.51 -1.36 10.65
CA ASN A 41 10.76 0.07 10.83
C ASN A 41 9.65 0.92 10.23
N SER A 42 9.18 0.54 9.03
CA SER A 42 8.07 1.22 8.37
C SER A 42 6.77 1.01 9.13
N TRP A 43 6.43 -0.21 9.54
CA TRP A 43 5.23 -0.50 10.32
C TRP A 43 5.18 0.29 11.63
N ASP A 44 6.30 0.33 12.36
CA ASP A 44 6.42 1.01 13.65
C ASP A 44 6.37 2.55 13.52
N SER A 45 6.51 3.09 12.30
CA SER A 45 6.29 4.51 12.01
C SER A 45 4.82 4.90 11.83
N PHE A 46 3.90 3.93 11.84
CA PHE A 46 2.47 4.15 11.79
C PHE A 46 1.84 3.68 13.09
N ASN A 47 0.82 4.41 13.55
CA ASN A 47 0.04 4.01 14.70
C ASN A 47 -1.09 3.04 14.30
N PHE A 48 -0.74 1.85 13.82
CA PHE A 48 -1.71 0.79 13.50
C PHE A 48 -2.29 0.18 14.79
N GLU A 49 -3.62 0.05 14.86
CA GLU A 49 -4.31 -0.59 15.99
C GLU A 49 -4.15 -2.12 15.98
N LYS A 50 -3.99 -2.72 14.80
CA LYS A 50 -3.86 -4.17 14.65
C LYS A 50 -2.41 -4.64 14.76
N ASP A 51 -2.26 -5.92 15.07
CA ASP A 51 -0.95 -6.58 15.05
C ASP A 51 -0.39 -6.66 13.63
N ARG A 52 0.93 -6.52 13.52
CA ARG A 52 1.66 -6.65 12.27
C ARG A 52 1.46 -8.03 11.64
N PRO A 53 1.16 -8.13 10.33
CA PRO A 53 1.02 -9.41 9.66
C PRO A 53 2.36 -10.15 9.57
N ASN A 54 2.30 -11.48 9.58
CA ASN A 54 3.46 -12.33 9.31
C ASN A 54 3.64 -12.46 7.79
N VAL A 55 4.79 -12.03 7.29
CA VAL A 55 5.12 -11.98 5.86
C VAL A 55 6.36 -12.83 5.61
N ASP A 56 6.32 -13.59 4.52
CA ASP A 56 7.50 -14.26 3.98
C ASP A 56 8.19 -13.36 2.96
N PHE A 57 9.40 -12.89 3.30
CA PHE A 57 10.20 -11.98 2.48
C PHE A 57 11.12 -12.72 1.50
N GLU A 58 11.18 -14.05 1.55
CA GLU A 58 11.92 -14.83 0.55
C GLU A 58 11.20 -14.79 -0.81
N GLU A 59 9.87 -14.89 -0.80
CA GLU A 59 9.04 -14.92 -2.01
C GLU A 59 8.23 -13.62 -2.23
N GLY A 60 8.00 -12.84 -1.18
CA GLY A 60 7.16 -11.64 -1.23
C GLY A 60 7.91 -10.33 -0.93
N ALA A 61 7.34 -9.23 -1.41
CA ALA A 61 7.67 -7.89 -0.93
C ALA A 61 6.39 -7.17 -0.50
N ILE A 62 6.54 -6.19 0.39
CA ILE A 62 5.44 -5.41 0.95
C ILE A 62 5.42 -4.02 0.36
N ILE A 63 4.24 -3.54 0.01
CA ILE A 63 3.99 -2.16 -0.38
C ILE A 63 3.12 -1.48 0.66
N PHE A 64 3.59 -0.34 1.16
CA PHE A 64 2.80 0.62 1.91
C PHE A 64 2.26 1.64 0.92
N ALA A 65 0.95 1.69 0.75
CA ALA A 65 0.27 2.71 -0.05
C ALA A 65 -0.59 3.58 0.87
N HIS A 66 -0.16 4.81 1.08
CA HIS A 66 -0.83 5.81 1.90
C HIS A 66 -1.61 6.79 1.03
N THR A 67 -2.86 7.06 1.37
CA THR A 67 -3.75 7.98 0.65
C THR A 67 -4.68 8.70 1.61
N THR A 68 -5.42 9.67 1.08
CA THR A 68 -6.54 10.31 1.77
C THR A 68 -7.85 9.79 1.19
N GLU A 69 -8.78 9.42 2.05
CA GLU A 69 -10.18 9.13 1.74
C GLU A 69 -11.10 10.13 2.45
N ASN A 70 -12.40 10.05 2.20
CA ASN A 70 -13.39 10.76 3.00
C ASN A 70 -14.20 9.75 3.83
N SER A 71 -15.38 10.13 4.33
CA SER A 71 -16.24 9.20 5.08
C SER A 71 -16.54 7.88 4.33
N CYS A 72 -16.48 7.88 2.99
CA CYS A 72 -16.56 6.66 2.20
C CYS A 72 -15.22 5.93 2.17
N ALA A 73 -15.22 4.68 2.62
CA ALA A 73 -14.05 3.83 2.63
C ALA A 73 -13.54 3.58 1.20
N LYS A 74 -12.23 3.75 1.00
CA LYS A 74 -11.52 3.28 -0.18
C LYS A 74 -11.03 1.86 0.02
N ASP A 75 -11.08 1.03 -0.99
CA ASP A 75 -10.46 -0.29 -0.99
C ASP A 75 -9.63 -0.49 -2.26
N ILE A 76 -8.68 -1.43 -2.23
CA ILE A 76 -7.92 -1.79 -3.44
C ILE A 76 -8.86 -2.56 -4.37
N ASN A 77 -9.08 -2.01 -5.55
CA ASN A 77 -9.88 -2.64 -6.60
C ASN A 77 -9.02 -3.58 -7.44
N GLN A 78 -7.88 -3.08 -7.91
CA GLN A 78 -7.02 -3.79 -8.84
C GLN A 78 -5.53 -3.55 -8.55
N LEU A 79 -4.74 -4.60 -8.77
CA LEU A 79 -3.28 -4.55 -8.83
C LEU A 79 -2.85 -5.09 -10.19
N GLU A 80 -2.27 -4.24 -11.03
CA GLU A 80 -1.81 -4.61 -12.37
C GLU A 80 -0.31 -4.37 -12.50
N ILE A 81 0.42 -5.39 -12.96
CA ILE A 81 1.85 -5.26 -13.28
C ILE A 81 1.98 -5.40 -14.80
N SER A 82 2.45 -4.32 -15.43
CA SER A 82 2.59 -4.21 -16.88
C SER A 82 3.95 -3.58 -17.22
N ASP A 83 4.77 -4.32 -17.97
CA ASP A 83 6.15 -3.98 -18.33
C ASP A 83 7.04 -3.63 -17.12
N ASN A 84 7.16 -2.34 -16.81
CA ASN A 84 7.96 -1.78 -15.72
C ASN A 84 7.13 -0.94 -14.75
N ARG A 85 5.81 -1.11 -14.77
CA ARG A 85 4.83 -0.33 -14.00
C ARG A 85 3.97 -1.25 -13.15
N LEU A 86 3.79 -0.86 -11.89
CA LEU A 86 2.74 -1.37 -11.02
C LEU A 86 1.64 -0.32 -10.91
N LEU A 87 0.42 -0.67 -11.30
CA LEU A 87 -0.77 0.13 -11.04
C LEU A 87 -1.45 -0.40 -9.76
N ILE A 88 -1.68 0.50 -8.82
CA ILE A 88 -2.50 0.28 -7.64
C ILE A 88 -3.74 1.15 -7.81
N ASP A 89 -4.86 0.51 -8.14
CA ASP A 89 -6.14 1.18 -8.33
C ASP A 89 -7.02 1.01 -7.08
N THR A 90 -7.61 2.11 -6.65
CA THR A 90 -8.52 2.18 -5.51
C THR A 90 -9.92 2.52 -5.99
N ASP A 91 -10.89 1.79 -5.48
CA ASP A 91 -12.28 2.17 -5.60
C ASP A 91 -12.79 2.77 -4.29
N GLN A 92 -13.78 3.64 -4.42
CA GLN A 92 -14.47 4.25 -3.29
C GLN A 92 -15.98 4.08 -3.50
N GLU A 93 -16.69 3.64 -2.47
CA GLU A 93 -18.15 3.51 -2.58
C GLU A 93 -18.78 4.88 -2.90
N SER A 94 -19.67 4.88 -3.90
CA SER A 94 -20.45 6.06 -4.25
C SER A 94 -21.56 6.26 -3.22
N GLY A 95 -21.53 7.37 -2.50
CA GLY A 95 -22.53 7.72 -1.49
C GLY A 95 -22.49 9.20 -1.11
N PRO A 96 -23.31 9.64 -0.15
CA PRO A 96 -23.19 10.97 0.44
C PRO A 96 -21.94 11.01 1.32
N CYS A 97 -20.77 11.03 0.67
CA CYS A 97 -19.50 11.20 1.36
C CYS A 97 -19.32 12.68 1.71
N ASP A 98 -18.80 12.95 2.89
CA ASP A 98 -18.33 14.27 3.29
C ASP A 98 -17.05 14.69 2.57
N ASP A 99 -16.68 15.96 2.72
CA ASP A 99 -15.45 16.54 2.17
C ASP A 99 -14.30 16.51 3.19
N ILE A 100 -14.41 15.71 4.26
CA ILE A 100 -13.39 15.61 5.31
C ILE A 100 -12.33 14.60 4.88
N GLY A 101 -11.08 15.03 4.77
CA GLY A 101 -9.96 14.14 4.47
C GLY A 101 -9.52 13.32 5.67
N TYR A 102 -9.69 12.00 5.59
CA TYR A 102 -9.16 11.01 6.52
C TYR A 102 -8.00 10.27 5.87
N GLN A 103 -6.94 10.01 6.64
CA GLN A 103 -5.82 9.23 6.14
C GLN A 103 -6.14 7.74 6.13
N ARG A 104 -5.67 7.03 5.10
CA ARG A 104 -5.78 5.59 4.98
C ARG A 104 -4.50 4.99 4.43
N THR A 105 -4.11 3.87 4.99
CA THR A 105 -2.92 3.14 4.58
C THR A 105 -3.29 1.69 4.25
N PHE A 106 -2.78 1.21 3.11
CA PHE A 106 -2.91 -0.16 2.65
C PHE A 106 -1.55 -0.85 2.72
N ILE A 107 -1.53 -2.09 3.21
CA ILE A 107 -0.37 -2.97 3.25
C ILE A 107 -0.63 -4.13 2.30
N ILE A 108 0.13 -4.15 1.21
CA ILE A 108 -0.09 -5.05 0.09
C ILE A 108 1.14 -5.94 -0.06
N GLN A 109 0.94 -7.25 -0.13
CA GLN A 109 1.99 -8.20 -0.49
C GLN A 109 1.91 -8.52 -1.98
N LEU A 110 3.06 -8.48 -2.64
CA LEU A 110 3.23 -8.87 -4.04
C LEU A 110 4.37 -9.88 -4.15
N ASP A 111 4.36 -10.67 -5.23
CA ASP A 111 5.47 -11.57 -5.53
C ASP A 111 6.73 -10.75 -5.85
N LYS A 112 7.83 -11.05 -5.15
CA LYS A 112 9.10 -10.30 -5.28
C LYS A 112 9.64 -10.37 -6.72
N GLU A 113 9.56 -11.54 -7.35
CA GLU A 113 9.97 -11.75 -8.75
C GLU A 113 9.24 -10.82 -9.74
N LYS A 114 7.95 -10.53 -9.49
CA LYS A 114 7.18 -9.63 -10.36
C LYS A 114 7.59 -8.17 -10.20
N LEU A 115 8.14 -7.81 -9.04
CA LEU A 115 8.57 -6.45 -8.73
C LEU A 115 9.98 -6.12 -9.22
N GLU A 116 10.81 -7.11 -9.55
CA GLU A 116 12.20 -6.90 -9.98
C GLU A 116 12.33 -5.94 -11.18
N ASN A 117 11.33 -5.93 -12.06
CA ASN A 117 11.32 -5.08 -13.26
C ASN A 117 10.52 -3.78 -13.09
N VAL A 118 9.82 -3.62 -11.95
CA VAL A 118 8.97 -2.45 -11.70
C VAL A 118 9.83 -1.26 -11.32
N LYS A 119 9.77 -0.21 -12.15
CA LYS A 119 10.48 1.06 -11.93
C LYS A 119 9.55 2.19 -11.49
N THR A 120 8.25 2.01 -11.69
CA THR A 120 7.25 3.04 -11.39
C THR A 120 6.02 2.40 -10.78
N VAL A 121 5.55 2.97 -9.67
CA VAL A 121 4.21 2.68 -9.15
C VAL A 121 3.30 3.82 -9.54
N VAL A 122 2.16 3.50 -10.12
CA VAL A 122 1.06 4.43 -10.36
C VAL A 122 0.04 4.17 -9.28
N PHE A 123 -0.22 5.17 -8.44
CA PHE A 123 -1.20 5.07 -7.37
C PHE A 123 -2.07 6.33 -7.36
N GLU A 124 -3.39 6.15 -7.48
CA GLU A 124 -4.36 7.25 -7.53
C GLU A 124 -4.00 8.34 -8.55
N ASN A 125 -3.65 7.91 -9.77
CA ASN A 125 -3.23 8.75 -10.90
C ASN A 125 -1.92 9.54 -10.70
N GLU A 126 -1.13 9.21 -9.68
CA GLU A 126 0.20 9.79 -9.44
C GLU A 126 1.30 8.75 -9.68
N GLU A 127 2.39 9.17 -10.34
CA GLU A 127 3.56 8.31 -10.60
C GLU A 127 4.61 8.48 -9.49
N PHE A 128 4.97 7.37 -8.85
CA PHE A 128 6.06 7.24 -7.90
C PHE A 128 7.19 6.45 -8.57
N ARG A 129 8.34 7.10 -8.79
CA ARG A 129 9.50 6.46 -9.43
C ARG A 129 10.50 6.03 -8.40
N PHE A 130 10.98 4.80 -8.52
CA PHE A 130 12.13 4.35 -7.74
C PHE A 130 13.39 4.96 -8.34
N VAL A 131 14.11 5.73 -7.54
CA VAL A 131 15.49 6.07 -7.84
C VAL A 131 16.28 4.85 -7.38
N GLU A 132 16.83 4.08 -8.33
CA GLU A 132 17.79 3.01 -8.01
C GLU A 132 18.91 3.64 -7.15
N GLN A 133 19.05 3.18 -5.89
CA GLN A 133 20.13 3.59 -4.99
C GLN A 133 21.40 2.83 -5.31
#